data_AF-A0A0G0AD41-F1
#
_entry.id   AF-A0A0G0AD41-F1
#
_cell.length_a   1.000
_cell.length_b   1.000
_cell.length_c   1.000
_cell.angle_alpha   90.00
_cell.angle_beta   90.00
_cell.angle_gamma   90.00
#
_symmetry.space_group_name_H-M   'P 1'
#
loop_
_entity.id
_entity.type
_entity.pdbx_description
1 polymer ?
#
loop_
_entity_poly.entity_id
_entity_poly.type
_entity_poly.pdbx_seq_one_letter_code
_entity_poly.pdbx_strand_id
1 'polypeptide(L)'
;MKVFNSISNSLVDSEIYSAADLLVKLRNTKGMWEVIDEVLNIWHKNHPKEWKAHLIDIKDLRDTRKNEFASTKDKSLRLVLDIPEKIILMIRKLYDVQECPMDKKWMLKFAKRYPNMVVAEKL
;
A
#
# COMPACT_ATOMS: atom_id res chain seq x y z
N MET A 1 -16.11 5.71 19.41
CA MET A 1 -17.19 6.73 19.34
C MET A 1 -17.52 6.94 17.88
N LYS A 2 -18.79 7.05 17.48
CA LYS A 2 -19.16 7.25 16.07
C LYS A 2 -19.43 8.72 15.80
N VAL A 3 -19.01 9.21 14.64
CA VAL A 3 -19.19 10.59 14.17
C VAL A 3 -20.05 10.54 12.92
N PHE A 4 -20.99 11.47 12.81
CA PHE A 4 -21.85 11.57 11.64
C PHE A 4 -21.08 12.22 10.49
N ASN A 5 -20.95 11.50 9.37
CA ASN A 5 -20.38 12.02 8.13
C ASN A 5 -21.52 12.55 7.25
N SER A 6 -21.56 13.86 7.04
CA SER A 6 -22.58 14.54 6.24
C SER A 6 -22.49 14.24 4.74
N ILE A 7 -21.31 13.84 4.24
CA ILE A 7 -21.07 13.54 2.83
C ILE A 7 -21.63 12.16 2.47
N SER A 8 -21.42 11.16 3.32
CA SER A 8 -21.91 9.79 3.11
C SER A 8 -23.26 9.52 3.78
N ASN A 9 -23.82 10.51 4.49
CA ASN A 9 -25.03 10.40 5.30
C ASN A 9 -25.03 9.16 6.21
N SER A 10 -23.90 8.88 6.86
CA SER A 10 -23.70 7.67 7.65
C SER A 10 -22.86 7.91 8.89
N LEU A 11 -23.03 7.04 9.90
CA LEU A 11 -22.21 7.04 11.10
C LEU A 11 -20.90 6.29 10.83
N VAL A 12 -19.79 7.02 10.92
CA VAL A 12 -18.43 6.48 10.71
C VAL A 12 -17.69 6.50 12.04
N ASP A 13 -16.78 5.55 12.27
CA ASP A 13 -15.97 5.58 13.49
C ASP A 13 -15.08 6.83 13.54
N SER A 14 -15.01 7.46 14.72
CA SER A 14 -14.26 8.71 14.93
C SER A 14 -12.80 8.59 14.52
N GLU A 15 -12.20 7.42 14.70
CA GLU A 15 -10.83 7.11 14.34
C GLU A 15 -10.62 7.13 12.82
N ILE A 16 -11.58 6.59 12.06
CA ILE A 16 -11.55 6.58 10.59
C ILE A 16 -11.69 8.01 10.06
N TYR A 17 -12.62 8.79 10.62
CA TYR A 17 -12.81 10.18 10.24
C TYR A 17 -11.54 11.01 10.52
N SER A 18 -10.95 10.84 11.70
CA SER A 18 -9.72 11.55 12.09
C SER A 18 -8.52 11.16 11.21
N ALA A 19 -8.42 9.88 10.81
CA ALA A 19 -7.39 9.40 9.89
C ALA A 19 -7.55 9.99 8.49
N ALA A 20 -8.78 10.09 7.98
CA ALA A 20 -9.05 10.70 6.68
C ALA A 20 -8.68 12.20 6.67
N ASP A 21 -9.09 12.96 7.70
CA ASP A 21 -8.72 14.37 7.84
C ASP A 21 -7.20 14.57 7.94
N LEU A 22 -6.51 13.69 8.66
CA LEU A 22 -5.05 13.70 8.75
C LEU A 22 -4.42 13.49 7.38
N LEU A 23 -4.86 12.50 6.61
CA LEU A 23 -4.31 12.20 5.28
C LEU A 23 -4.52 13.34 4.28
N VAL A 24 -5.68 14.02 4.32
CA VAL A 24 -5.94 15.21 3.50
C VAL A 24 -5.01 16.36 3.89
N LYS A 25 -4.80 16.61 5.19
CA LYS A 25 -3.86 17.63 5.66
C LYS A 25 -2.43 17.32 5.24
N LEU A 26 -2.00 16.07 5.36
CA LEU A 26 -0.67 15.63 4.97
C LEU A 26 -0.47 15.77 3.46
N ARG A 27 -1.44 15.38 2.62
CA ARG A 27 -1.40 15.59 1.16
C ARG A 27 -1.06 17.04 0.79
N ASN A 28 -1.62 18.01 1.51
CA ASN A 28 -1.44 19.42 1.21
C ASN A 28 -0.15 20.03 1.79
N THR A 29 0.54 19.34 2.69
CA THR A 29 1.67 19.91 3.47
C THR A 29 2.97 19.10 3.36
N LYS A 30 2.89 17.86 2.88
CA LYS A 30 3.98 16.87 2.87
C LYS A 30 4.18 16.28 1.49
N GLY A 31 5.35 15.67 1.27
CA GLY A 31 5.65 14.99 0.03
C GLY A 31 4.86 13.69 -0.11
N MET A 32 4.56 13.28 -1.36
CA MET A 32 3.78 12.07 -1.65
C MET A 32 4.24 10.82 -0.89
N TRP A 33 5.55 10.62 -0.75
CA TRP A 33 6.08 9.45 -0.04
C TRP A 33 5.80 9.49 1.47
N GLU A 34 5.86 10.68 2.10
CA GLU A 34 5.52 10.83 3.53
C GLU A 34 4.03 10.54 3.77
N VAL A 35 3.17 10.88 2.80
CA VAL A 35 1.75 10.53 2.86
C VAL A 35 1.54 9.03 2.68
N ILE A 36 2.26 8.39 1.75
CA ILE A 36 2.22 6.93 1.56
C ILE A 36 2.70 6.20 2.82
N ASP A 37 3.76 6.69 3.47
CA ASP A 37 4.25 6.17 4.76
C ASP A 37 3.13 6.19 5.80
N GLU A 38 2.39 7.31 5.90
CA GLU A 38 1.29 7.41 6.84
C GLU A 38 0.10 6.50 6.48
N VAL A 39 -0.22 6.34 5.19
CA VAL A 39 -1.24 5.38 4.73
C VAL A 39 -0.88 3.96 5.15
N LEU A 40 0.39 3.56 4.98
CA LEU A 40 0.89 2.25 5.41
C LEU A 40 0.79 2.09 6.93
N ASN A 41 1.18 3.11 7.70
CA ASN A 41 1.12 3.10 9.16
C ASN A 41 -0.31 2.97 9.67
N ILE A 42 -1.24 3.75 9.13
CA ILE A 42 -2.66 3.69 9.47
C ILE A 42 -3.21 2.29 9.16
N TRP A 43 -2.91 1.74 7.99
CA TRP A 43 -3.38 0.41 7.61
C TRP A 43 -2.81 -0.69 8.52
N HIS A 44 -1.50 -0.66 8.79
CA HIS A 44 -0.85 -1.60 9.70
C HIS A 44 -1.45 -1.54 11.12
N LYS A 45 -1.70 -0.33 11.65
CA LYS A 45 -2.29 -0.13 12.97
C LYS A 45 -3.73 -0.64 13.05
N ASN A 46 -4.53 -0.35 12.02
CA ASN A 46 -5.96 -0.68 12.04
C ASN A 46 -6.22 -2.12 11.64
N HIS A 47 -5.37 -2.74 10.82
CA HIS A 47 -5.56 -4.08 10.27
C HIS A 47 -4.33 -4.98 10.51
N PRO A 48 -3.86 -5.15 11.76
CA PRO A 48 -2.60 -5.84 12.06
C PRO A 48 -2.63 -7.32 11.66
N LYS A 49 -3.81 -7.97 11.69
CA LYS A 49 -3.97 -9.37 11.26
C LYS A 49 -3.83 -9.51 9.75
N GLU A 50 -4.46 -8.64 8.97
CA GLU A 50 -4.34 -8.64 7.51
C GLU A 50 -2.91 -8.29 7.09
N TRP A 51 -2.29 -7.31 7.75
CA TRP A 51 -0.88 -6.98 7.55
C TRP A 51 0.02 -8.20 7.74
N LYS A 52 -0.16 -8.93 8.85
CA LYS A 52 0.63 -10.12 9.14
C LYS A 52 0.38 -11.24 8.12
N ALA A 53 -0.87 -11.46 7.73
CA ALA A 53 -1.22 -12.44 6.70
C ALA A 53 -0.53 -12.11 5.38
N HIS A 54 -0.59 -10.85 4.94
CA HIS A 54 0.07 -10.38 3.72
C HIS A 54 1.59 -10.61 3.75
N LEU A 55 2.24 -10.36 4.89
CA LEU A 55 3.68 -10.63 5.03
C LEU A 55 4.02 -12.13 4.97
N ILE A 56 3.14 -12.99 5.47
CA ILE A 56 3.27 -14.44 5.35
C ILE A 56 3.11 -14.83 3.87
N ASP A 57 2.09 -14.31 3.19
CA ASP A 57 1.85 -14.59 1.77
C ASP A 57 3.04 -14.14 0.91
N ILE A 58 3.63 -12.96 1.18
CA ILE A 58 4.87 -12.53 0.51
C ILE A 58 6.01 -13.50 0.75
N LYS A 59 6.16 -13.99 1.99
CA LYS A 59 7.21 -14.97 2.31
C LYS A 59 6.98 -16.28 1.55
N ASP A 60 5.77 -16.79 1.56
CA ASP A 60 5.41 -18.02 0.84
C ASP A 60 5.59 -17.83 -0.67
N LEU A 61 5.28 -16.64 -1.20
CA LEU A 61 5.56 -16.28 -2.59
C LEU A 61 7.07 -16.24 -2.87
N ARG A 62 7.91 -15.73 -1.97
CA ARG A 62 9.37 -15.81 -2.12
C ARG A 62 9.84 -17.26 -2.15
N ASP A 63 9.38 -18.07 -1.19
CA ASP A 63 9.82 -19.46 -1.03
C ASP A 63 9.35 -20.38 -2.18
N THR A 64 8.18 -20.10 -2.77
CA THR A 64 7.60 -20.92 -3.85
C THR A 64 8.03 -20.51 -5.26
N ARG A 65 8.68 -19.35 -5.43
CA ARG A 65 9.11 -18.88 -6.75
C ARG A 65 10.48 -19.47 -7.10
N LYS A 66 10.54 -20.13 -8.26
CA LYS A 66 11.67 -20.99 -8.69
C LYS A 66 13.00 -20.28 -8.94
N ASN A 67 13.05 -18.94 -8.97
CA ASN A 67 14.23 -18.15 -9.35
C ASN A 67 14.25 -16.82 -8.56
N GLU A 68 15.44 -16.26 -8.29
CA GLU A 68 15.68 -14.96 -7.61
C GLU A 68 14.89 -13.76 -8.18
N PHE A 69 14.29 -13.93 -9.37
CA PHE A 69 13.49 -12.94 -10.10
C PHE A 69 11.97 -13.18 -10.07
N ALA A 70 11.49 -14.13 -9.25
CA ALA A 70 10.07 -14.43 -9.07
C ALA A 70 9.29 -14.79 -10.36
N SER A 71 9.81 -15.71 -11.18
CA SER A 71 9.20 -16.09 -12.48
C SER A 71 8.52 -17.47 -12.46
N THR A 72 7.33 -17.55 -13.06
CA THR A 72 6.56 -18.80 -13.25
C THR A 72 6.77 -19.36 -14.65
N LYS A 73 7.70 -20.31 -14.78
CA LYS A 73 7.93 -21.19 -15.94
C LYS A 73 8.37 -20.56 -17.28
N ASP A 74 7.98 -19.35 -17.62
CA ASP A 74 8.46 -18.62 -18.79
C ASP A 74 8.88 -17.20 -18.39
N LYS A 75 10.02 -16.75 -18.91
CA LYS A 75 10.78 -15.55 -18.51
C LYS A 75 10.04 -14.21 -18.70
N SER A 76 8.73 -14.19 -18.94
CA SER A 76 7.97 -13.00 -19.34
C SER A 76 7.27 -12.26 -18.19
N LEU A 77 6.86 -12.95 -17.11
CA LEU A 77 6.18 -12.33 -15.97
C LEU A 77 6.99 -12.53 -14.68
N ARG A 78 7.41 -11.41 -14.09
CA ARG A 78 8.12 -11.35 -12.80
C ARG A 78 7.23 -10.66 -11.79
N LEU A 79 6.87 -11.35 -10.72
CA LEU A 79 6.17 -10.75 -9.59
C LEU A 79 7.21 -10.05 -8.70
N VAL A 80 7.48 -8.78 -8.99
CA VAL A 80 8.55 -8.03 -8.33
C VAL A 80 8.16 -7.61 -6.90
N LEU A 81 6.91 -7.18 -6.73
CA LEU A 81 6.37 -6.68 -5.47
C LEU A 81 4.89 -7.03 -5.38
N ASP A 82 4.37 -7.07 -4.16
CA ASP A 82 2.96 -7.26 -3.90
C ASP A 82 2.47 -6.26 -2.85
N ILE A 83 1.54 -5.38 -3.26
CA ILE A 83 1.00 -4.31 -2.41
C ILE A 83 -0.45 -4.67 -2.10
N PRO A 84 -0.87 -4.66 -0.83
CA PRO A 84 -2.27 -4.88 -0.48
C PRO A 84 -3.19 -3.94 -1.26
N GLU A 85 -4.23 -4.49 -1.88
CA GLU A 85 -5.18 -3.74 -2.71
C GLU A 85 -5.77 -2.54 -1.97
N LYS A 86 -6.10 -2.71 -0.69
CA LYS A 86 -6.62 -1.63 0.17
C LYS A 86 -5.68 -0.43 0.22
N ILE A 87 -4.37 -0.65 0.24
CA ILE A 87 -3.37 0.44 0.23
C ILE A 87 -3.38 1.15 -1.10
N ILE A 88 -3.40 0.42 -2.22
CA ILE A 88 -3.50 1.01 -3.56
C ILE A 88 -4.76 1.87 -3.67
N LEU A 89 -5.90 1.37 -3.20
CA LEU A 89 -7.16 2.11 -3.21
C LEU A 89 -7.08 3.39 -2.36
N MET A 90 -6.49 3.33 -1.16
CA MET A 90 -6.28 4.52 -0.34
C MET A 90 -5.39 5.57 -1.03
N ILE A 91 -4.27 5.14 -1.62
CA ILE A 91 -3.39 6.06 -2.38
C ILE A 91 -4.16 6.67 -3.55
N ARG A 92 -4.98 5.89 -4.27
CA ARG A 92 -5.81 6.37 -5.40
C ARG A 92 -6.93 7.32 -5.01
N LYS A 93 -7.36 7.32 -3.74
CA LYS A 93 -8.28 8.34 -3.22
C LYS A 93 -7.59 9.67 -2.93
N LEU A 94 -6.27 9.65 -2.70
CA LEU A 94 -5.48 10.83 -2.40
C LEU A 94 -4.80 11.41 -3.64
N TYR A 95 -4.40 10.57 -4.59
CA TYR A 95 -3.64 10.99 -5.76
C TYR A 95 -4.26 10.42 -7.03
N ASP A 96 -4.37 11.27 -8.04
CA ASP A 96 -4.80 10.83 -9.37
C ASP A 96 -3.68 10.06 -10.11
N VAL A 97 -3.98 9.63 -11.34
CA VAL A 97 -3.03 8.87 -12.18
C VAL A 97 -1.87 9.74 -12.67
N GLN A 98 -2.03 11.05 -12.75
CA GLN A 98 -0.97 11.96 -13.19
C GLN A 98 0.00 12.28 -12.03
N GLU A 99 -0.52 12.46 -10.83
CA GLU A 99 0.24 12.71 -9.59
C GLU A 99 0.98 11.44 -9.12
N CYS A 100 0.32 10.28 -9.19
CA CYS A 100 0.86 9.00 -8.76
C CYS A 100 0.61 7.93 -9.85
N PRO A 101 1.42 7.89 -10.93
CA PRO A 101 1.16 6.99 -12.05
C PRO A 101 1.28 5.50 -11.69
N MET A 102 2.00 5.17 -10.60
CA MET A 102 2.30 3.78 -10.23
C MET A 102 2.92 2.97 -11.38
N ASP A 103 3.69 3.66 -12.23
CA ASP A 103 4.44 3.05 -13.33
C ASP A 103 5.62 2.22 -12.81
N LYS A 104 6.36 1.58 -13.71
CA LYS A 104 7.53 0.76 -13.35
C LYS A 104 8.54 1.54 -12.48
N LYS A 105 8.76 2.84 -12.75
CA LYS A 105 9.71 3.66 -11.97
C LYS A 105 9.20 3.90 -10.55
N TRP A 106 7.90 4.16 -10.41
CA TRP A 106 7.26 4.30 -9.11
C TRP A 106 7.32 2.99 -8.32
N MET A 107 6.99 1.87 -8.96
CA MET A 107 7.03 0.52 -8.38
C MET A 107 8.43 0.18 -7.85
N LEU A 108 9.49 0.50 -8.61
CA LEU A 108 10.88 0.31 -8.16
C LEU A 108 11.25 1.21 -6.97
N LYS A 109 10.75 2.45 -6.91
CA LYS A 109 10.96 3.34 -5.76
C LYS A 109 10.21 2.83 -4.53
N PHE A 110 8.98 2.34 -4.71
CA PHE A 110 8.20 1.72 -3.66
C PHE A 110 8.92 0.49 -3.08
N ALA A 111 9.39 -0.41 -3.94
CA ALA A 111 10.14 -1.60 -3.54
C ALA A 111 11.41 -1.27 -2.73
N LYS A 112 12.12 -0.18 -3.08
CA LYS A 112 13.29 0.29 -2.33
C LYS A 112 12.93 0.86 -0.95
N ARG A 113 11.77 1.51 -0.82
CA ARG A 113 11.30 2.10 0.45
C ARG A 113 10.69 1.07 1.39
N TYR A 114 10.03 0.05 0.84
CA TYR A 114 9.32 -0.99 1.60
C TYR A 114 9.79 -2.40 1.20
N PRO A 115 10.99 -2.82 1.65
CA PRO A 115 11.57 -4.12 1.27
C PRO A 115 10.73 -5.33 1.72
N ASN A 116 9.91 -5.16 2.75
CA ASN A 116 8.96 -6.16 3.23
C ASN A 116 7.81 -6.43 2.24
N MET A 117 7.59 -5.56 1.26
CA MET A 117 6.57 -5.71 0.21
C MET A 117 7.12 -6.32 -1.09
N VAL A 118 8.42 -6.61 -1.14
CA VAL A 118 9.11 -7.10 -2.34
C VAL A 118 9.04 -8.63 -2.39
N VAL A 119 8.70 -9.21 -3.54
CA VAL A 119 8.64 -10.67 -3.72
C VAL A 119 9.91 -11.21 -4.39
N ALA A 120 10.59 -10.40 -5.22
CA ALA A 120 11.84 -10.80 -5.84
C ALA A 120 13.05 -10.58 -4.90
N GLU A 121 13.98 -11.54 -4.85
CA GLU A 121 15.23 -11.38 -4.08
C GLU A 121 16.17 -10.34 -4.72
N LYS A 122 16.05 -10.14 -6.05
CA LYS A 122 16.75 -9.08 -6.79
C LYS A 122 15.78 -8.28 -7.66
N LEU A 123 15.83 -6.95 -7.51
CA LEU A 123 15.08 -5.95 -8.28
C LEU A 123 15.76 -5.61 -9.60
#